data_AF-S7VKX7-F1
#
_entry.id   AF-S7VKX7-F1
#
_cell.length_a   1.000
_cell.length_b   1.000
_cell.length_c   1.000
_cell.angle_alpha   90.00
_cell.angle_beta   90.00
_cell.angle_gamma   90.00
#
_symmetry.space_group_name_H-M   'P 1'
#
loop_
_entity.id
_entity.type
_entity.pdbx_description
1 polymer ?
#
loop_
_entity_poly.entity_id
_entity_poly.type
_entity_poly.pdbx_seq_one_letter_code
_entity_poly.pdbx_strand_id
1 'polypeptide(L)'
;MGIFNKLFSGSSEPKEEKVLPWLPLNTIDQLDTILDKSKTKTQLIFKHSTRCGISRMVMSQFVSEYDLEMDVDLYYLDLLSF
;
A
#
# COMPACT_ATOMS: atom_id res chain seq x y z
N MET A 1 31.82 23.35 2.87
CA MET A 1 31.46 23.06 1.45
C MET A 1 32.02 21.69 1.12
N GLY A 2 31.34 20.72 0.53
CA GLY A 2 30.02 20.69 -0.08
C GLY A 2 29.90 19.32 -0.73
N ILE A 3 29.06 18.44 -0.18
CA ILE A 3 28.52 17.26 -0.88
C ILE A 3 27.19 16.84 -0.25
N PHE A 4 27.02 17.06 1.07
CA PHE A 4 25.76 16.77 1.78
C PHE A 4 24.67 17.85 1.60
N ASN A 5 25.03 19.14 1.45
CA ASN A 5 24.03 20.21 1.31
C ASN A 5 23.21 20.16 0.00
N LYS A 6 23.66 19.42 -1.02
CA LYS A 6 22.91 19.26 -2.29
C LYS A 6 21.88 18.13 -2.25
N LEU A 7 21.96 17.20 -1.29
CA LEU A 7 20.98 16.12 -1.13
C LEU A 7 19.75 16.54 -0.30
N PHE A 8 19.90 17.56 0.56
CA PHE A 8 18.81 18.08 1.40
C PHE A 8 18.14 19.34 0.82
N SER A 9 18.48 19.72 -0.42
CA SER A 9 18.01 20.96 -1.09
C SER A 9 16.80 20.74 -2.02
N GLY A 10 16.21 19.55 -2.06
CA GLY A 10 14.99 19.28 -2.81
C GLY A 10 13.76 19.67 -1.99
N SER A 11 13.20 20.86 -2.28
CA SER A 11 11.84 21.33 -1.97
C SER A 11 11.08 20.60 -0.86
N SER A 12 11.02 21.25 0.31
CA SER A 12 10.02 21.03 1.34
C SER A 12 8.66 21.60 0.90
N GLU A 13 8.14 21.14 -0.23
CA GLU A 13 6.70 21.21 -0.48
C GLU A 13 6.07 20.03 0.25
N PRO A 14 4.97 20.21 1.00
CA PRO A 14 4.24 19.09 1.55
C PRO A 14 3.79 18.22 0.38
N LYS A 15 4.47 17.08 0.16
CA LYS A 15 3.99 16.06 -0.74
C LYS A 15 2.63 15.64 -0.22
N GLU A 16 1.57 15.91 -0.97
CA GLU A 16 0.27 15.31 -0.71
C GLU A 16 0.49 13.79 -0.58
N GLU A 17 0.20 13.26 0.60
CA GLU A 17 0.27 11.84 0.83
C GLU A 17 -0.86 11.19 0.04
N LYS A 18 -0.49 10.40 -0.96
CA LYS A 18 -1.43 9.62 -1.74
C LYS A 18 -2.08 8.57 -0.84
N VAL A 19 -3.34 8.79 -0.50
CA VAL A 19 -4.13 7.84 0.30
C VAL A 19 -4.80 6.86 -0.65
N LEU A 20 -4.48 5.57 -0.49
CA LEU A 20 -5.13 4.51 -1.26
C LEU A 20 -6.41 4.04 -0.56
N PRO A 21 -7.41 3.54 -1.32
CA PRO A 21 -8.69 3.06 -0.79
C PRO A 21 -8.55 1.66 -0.16
N TRP A 22 -7.74 1.52 0.88
CA TRP A 22 -7.47 0.25 1.55
C TRP A 22 -8.72 -0.35 2.20
N LEU A 23 -9.03 -1.59 1.86
CA LEU A 23 -10.00 -2.43 2.55
C LEU A 23 -9.27 -3.32 3.57
N PRO A 24 -9.62 -3.30 4.86
CA PRO A 24 -8.94 -4.16 5.83
C PRO A 24 -9.34 -5.63 5.63
N LEU A 25 -8.35 -6.53 5.63
CA LEU A 25 -8.54 -7.98 5.71
C LEU A 25 -8.11 -8.43 7.11
N ASN A 26 -9.09 -8.65 7.99
CA ASN A 26 -8.89 -8.92 9.42
C ASN A 26 -9.50 -10.26 9.89
N THR A 27 -10.25 -10.94 9.03
CA THR A 27 -10.90 -12.22 9.36
C THR A 27 -10.80 -13.19 8.20
N ILE A 28 -10.87 -14.49 8.50
CA ILE A 28 -10.82 -15.55 7.49
C ILE A 28 -12.06 -15.53 6.59
N ASP A 29 -13.25 -15.27 7.15
CA ASP A 29 -14.53 -15.27 6.42
C ASP A 29 -14.57 -14.22 5.28
N GLN A 30 -13.76 -13.16 5.38
CA GLN A 30 -13.61 -12.19 4.29
C GLN A 30 -13.00 -12.81 3.02
N LEU A 31 -12.23 -13.90 3.13
CA LEU A 31 -11.65 -14.59 1.98
C LEU A 31 -12.71 -15.21 1.06
N ASP A 32 -13.81 -15.73 1.61
CA ASP A 32 -14.92 -16.25 0.81
C ASP A 32 -15.60 -15.13 0.03
N THR A 33 -15.78 -13.97 0.67
CA THR A 33 -16.32 -12.77 0.01
C THR A 33 -15.39 -12.26 -1.09
N ILE A 34 -14.07 -12.24 -0.84
CA ILE A 34 -13.06 -11.86 -1.84
C ILE A 34 -13.09 -12.84 -3.02
N LEU A 35 -13.17 -14.14 -2.74
CA LEU A 35 -13.25 -15.18 -3.77
C LEU A 35 -14.48 -15.00 -4.66
N ASP A 36 -15.64 -14.74 -4.08
CA ASP A 36 -16.86 -14.48 -4.86
C ASP A 36 -16.76 -13.21 -5.71
N LYS A 37 -16.26 -12.10 -5.15
CA LYS A 37 -16.05 -10.84 -5.90
C LYS A 37 -15.02 -10.97 -7.02
N SER A 38 -14.00 -11.82 -6.85
CA SER A 38 -12.96 -12.06 -7.86
C SER A 38 -13.50 -12.62 -9.18
N LYS A 39 -14.72 -13.17 -9.18
CA LYS A 39 -15.41 -13.63 -10.39
C LYS A 39 -15.79 -12.48 -11.34
N THR A 40 -15.93 -11.26 -10.83
CA THR A 40 -16.41 -10.10 -11.61
C THR A 40 -15.48 -8.89 -11.56
N LYS A 41 -14.67 -8.76 -10.51
CA LYS A 41 -13.75 -7.63 -10.31
C LYS A 41 -12.43 -8.11 -9.75
N THR A 42 -11.31 -7.61 -10.29
CA THR A 42 -9.97 -7.95 -9.77
C THR A 42 -9.85 -7.60 -8.29
N GLN A 43 -9.36 -8.55 -7.49
CA GLN A 43 -9.12 -8.37 -6.07
C GLN A 43 -7.61 -8.41 -5.81
N LEU A 44 -7.06 -7.40 -5.13
CA LEU A 44 -5.64 -7.34 -4.75
C LEU A 44 -5.53 -7.47 -3.24
N ILE A 45 -4.69 -8.38 -2.75
CA ILE A 45 -4.36 -8.47 -1.32
C ILE A 45 -2.90 -8.06 -1.13
N PHE A 46 -2.69 -6.88 -0.57
CA PHE A 46 -1.37 -6.41 -0.18
C PHE A 46 -1.05 -6.91 1.23
N LYS A 47 -0.11 -7.85 1.33
CA LYS A 47 0.36 -8.39 2.62
C LYS A 47 1.52 -7.56 3.13
N HIS A 48 1.42 -7.06 4.34
CA HIS A 48 2.44 -6.23 4.96
C HIS A 48 2.81 -6.76 6.33
N SER A 49 4.10 -6.72 6.66
CA SER A 49 4.57 -6.88 8.03
C SER A 49 5.08 -5.53 8.51
N THR A 50 4.39 -4.95 9.50
CA THR A 50 4.69 -3.60 10.03
C THR A 50 6.07 -3.48 10.68
N ARG A 51 6.76 -4.59 10.93
CA ARG A 51 8.12 -4.64 11.50
C ARG A 51 9.21 -5.08 10.52
N CYS A 52 8.89 -5.31 9.25
CA CYS A 52 9.85 -5.70 8.22
C CYS A 52 10.26 -4.51 7.35
N GLY A 53 11.54 -4.11 7.40
CA GLY A 53 12.06 -2.95 6.65
C GLY A 53 11.86 -3.05 5.14
N ILE A 54 12.05 -4.24 4.55
CA ILE A 54 11.81 -4.48 3.12
C ILE A 54 10.31 -4.37 2.79
N SER A 55 9.43 -4.87 3.66
CA SER A 55 7.99 -4.75 3.47
C SER A 55 7.55 -3.28 3.50
N ARG A 56 8.16 -2.45 4.36
CA ARG A 56 7.92 -1.00 4.40
C ARG A 56 8.40 -0.30 3.14
N MET A 57 9.57 -0.68 2.62
CA MET A 57 10.08 -0.14 1.36
C MET A 57 9.13 -0.43 0.19
N VAL A 58 8.67 -1.68 0.06
CA VAL A 58 7.72 -2.09 -0.99
C VAL A 58 6.38 -1.38 -0.82
N MET A 59 5.87 -1.23 0.41
CA MET A 59 4.65 -0.47 0.66
C MET A 59 4.76 0.98 0.17
N SER A 60 5.87 1.65 0.47
CA SER A 60 6.09 3.04 0.02
C SER A 60 6.13 3.16 -1.50
N GLN A 61 6.78 2.21 -2.19
CA GLN A 61 6.85 2.18 -3.66
C GLN A 61 5.47 1.92 -4.27
N PHE A 62 4.77 0.92 -3.73
CA PHE A 62 3.41 0.58 -4.15
C PHE A 62 2.48 1.79 -4.05
N VAL A 63 2.45 2.48 -2.90
CA VAL A 63 1.63 3.69 -2.72
C VAL A 63 1.99 4.76 -3.74
N SER A 64 3.29 5.01 -3.98
CA SER A 64 3.71 6.03 -4.96
C SER A 64 3.28 5.71 -6.38
N GLU A 65 3.29 4.44 -6.78
CA GLU A 65 3.07 4.02 -8.17
C GLU A 65 1.61 3.61 -8.46
N TYR A 66 0.80 3.34 -7.44
CA TYR A 66 -0.55 2.78 -7.62
C TYR A 66 -1.50 3.70 -8.40
N ASP A 67 -2.08 3.25 -9.49
CA ASP A 67 -3.05 4.06 -10.23
C ASP A 67 -4.43 4.07 -9.53
N LEU A 68 -4.91 5.26 -9.14
CA LEU A 68 -6.19 5.44 -8.44
C LEU A 68 -7.40 5.19 -9.34
N GLU A 69 -7.22 5.21 -10.66
CA GLU A 69 -8.28 4.93 -11.64
C GLU A 69 -8.46 3.42 -11.90
N MET A 70 -7.59 2.58 -11.32
CA MET A 70 -7.72 1.14 -11.43
C MET A 70 -9.01 0.63 -10.78
N ASP A 71 -9.84 -0.07 -11.55
CA ASP A 71 -11.02 -0.76 -11.03
C ASP A 71 -10.65 -2.09 -10.36
N VAL A 72 -10.03 -2.00 -9.18
CA VAL A 72 -9.65 -3.14 -8.34
C VAL A 72 -10.08 -2.92 -6.89
N ASP A 73 -10.43 -3.99 -6.18
CA ASP A 73 -10.62 -3.92 -4.73
C ASP A 73 -9.27 -4.16 -4.06
N LEU A 74 -8.77 -3.15 -3.35
CA LEU A 74 -7.44 -3.14 -2.75
C LEU A 74 -7.52 -3.48 -1.26
N TYR A 75 -7.20 -4.72 -0.89
CA TYR A 75 -7.16 -5.17 0.50
C TYR A 75 -5.77 -5.02 1.12
N TYR A 76 -5.74 -4.67 2.39
CA TYR A 76 -4.54 -4.62 3.23
C TYR A 76 -4.62 -5.68 4.33
N LEU A 77 -3.58 -6.52 4.41
CA LEU A 77 -3.41 -7.52 5.45
C LEU A 77 -2.16 -7.21 6.28
N ASP A 78 -2.35 -6.82 7.54
CA ASP A 78 -1.25 -6.75 8.51
C ASP A 78 -0.97 -8.13 9.11
N LEU A 79 0.14 -8.74 8.68
CA LEU A 79 0.56 -10.08 9.10
C LEU A 79 0.88 -10.19 10.61
N LEU A 80 1.04 -9.07 11.32
CA LEU A 80 1.32 -9.06 12.76
C LEU A 80 0.06 -8.82 13.62
N SER A 81 -1.03 -8.37 13.00
CA SER A 81 -2.27 -7.99 13.69
C SER A 81 -3.49 -8.82 13.27
N PHE A 82 -3.34 -9.69 12.26
CA PHE A 82 -4.36 -10.63 11.78
C PHE A 82 -4.53 -11.82 12.71
#